data_AF-A0A0V0WRW2-F1
#
_entry.id   AF-A0A0V0WRW2-F1
#
_cell.length_a   1.000
_cell.length_b   1.000
_cell.length_c   1.000
_cell.angle_alpha   90.00
_cell.angle_beta   90.00
_cell.angle_gamma   90.00
#
_symmetry.space_group_name_H-M   'P 1'
#
loop_
_entity.id
_entity.type
_entity.pdbx_description
1 polymer ?
#
loop_
_entity_poly.entity_id
_entity_poly.type
_entity_poly.pdbx_seq_one_letter_code
_entity_poly.pdbx_strand_id
1 'polypeptide(L)'
;MMLADKECFIMHIGWIFVLCFSFPRYSVATSKCYNANGDAEADWAVVYKAPAQNIGKALIAGPAPVAWQNTPDLTGANNHAVYKPLEHVIAANRDNKFIAYNNIPPDVPKVKTKSNSKGVLMMNPGVQDEASWIVHTIPGFPKALTGYKSQTKEPAMAVCIDDATIFGHFNRIGQNVENCA
;
A
#
# COMPACT_ATOMS: atom_id res chain seq x y z
N MET A 1 15.35 -59.89 6.01
CA MET A 1 15.54 -59.36 4.64
C MET A 1 14.22 -58.68 4.27
N MET A 2 13.95 -57.49 4.79
CA MET A 2 14.43 -56.17 4.36
C MET A 2 13.64 -55.67 3.14
N LEU A 3 13.08 -54.46 3.27
CA LEU A 3 12.55 -53.53 2.24
C LEU A 3 11.02 -53.45 2.09
N ALA A 4 10.36 -52.81 3.05
CA ALA A 4 9.12 -52.06 2.80
C ALA A 4 9.02 -50.83 3.71
N ASP A 5 10.10 -50.07 3.89
CA ASP A 5 10.17 -48.97 4.86
C ASP A 5 10.87 -47.69 4.35
N LYS A 6 10.97 -47.53 3.02
CA LYS A 6 11.57 -46.32 2.42
C LYS A 6 10.70 -45.60 1.39
N GLU A 7 9.79 -46.32 0.72
CA GLU A 7 9.00 -45.75 -0.38
C GLU A 7 7.71 -45.04 0.07
N CYS A 8 7.16 -45.37 1.25
CA CYS A 8 5.92 -44.72 1.75
C CYS A 8 6.21 -43.41 2.50
N PHE A 9 7.35 -43.32 3.19
CA PHE A 9 7.73 -42.15 3.99
C PHE A 9 8.19 -40.95 3.13
N ILE A 10 8.76 -41.22 1.95
CA ILE A 10 9.21 -40.19 1.00
C ILE A 10 8.03 -39.50 0.31
N MET A 11 6.91 -40.20 0.14
CA MET A 11 5.74 -39.64 -0.53
C MET A 11 4.98 -38.66 0.38
N HIS A 12 4.89 -38.87 1.70
CA HIS A 12 4.23 -37.91 2.59
C HIS A 12 5.04 -36.62 2.84
N ILE A 13 6.37 -36.70 2.86
CA ILE A 13 7.25 -35.53 3.04
C ILE A 13 7.22 -34.62 1.80
N GLY A 14 7.16 -35.19 0.60
CA GLY A 14 7.08 -34.42 -0.65
C GLY A 14 5.81 -33.56 -0.76
N TRP A 15 4.67 -34.08 -0.31
CA TRP A 15 3.40 -33.35 -0.34
C TRP A 15 3.32 -32.26 0.74
N ILE A 16 3.94 -32.46 1.91
CA ILE A 16 4.04 -31.44 2.96
C ILE A 16 4.94 -30.28 2.51
N PHE A 17 6.07 -30.56 1.85
CA PHE A 17 6.94 -29.51 1.29
C PHE A 17 6.23 -28.70 0.18
N VAL A 18 5.46 -29.35 -0.69
CA VAL A 18 4.67 -28.66 -1.72
C VAL A 18 3.57 -27.79 -1.09
N LEU A 19 2.90 -28.26 -0.04
CA LEU A 19 1.90 -27.45 0.68
C LEU A 19 2.51 -26.24 1.40
N CYS A 20 3.70 -26.37 1.99
CA CYS A 20 4.37 -25.25 2.67
C CYS A 20 4.88 -24.15 1.72
N PHE A 21 5.25 -24.47 0.47
CA PHE A 21 5.60 -23.47 -0.55
C PHE A 21 4.37 -22.90 -1.28
N SER A 22 3.21 -23.54 -1.15
CA SER A 22 1.97 -23.15 -1.85
C SER A 22 1.00 -22.38 -0.98
N PHE A 23 1.33 -22.06 0.28
CA PHE A 23 0.57 -21.04 0.99
C PHE A 23 0.81 -19.72 0.24
N PRO A 24 -0.20 -19.15 -0.46
CA PRO A 24 -0.08 -17.80 -0.94
C PRO A 24 0.31 -16.97 0.27
N ARG A 25 1.43 -16.24 0.18
CA ARG A 25 1.92 -15.36 1.24
C ARG A 25 0.70 -14.70 1.86
N TYR A 26 0.37 -15.04 3.11
CA TYR A 26 -0.60 -14.25 3.84
C TYR A 26 -0.01 -12.85 3.83
N SER A 27 -0.60 -11.97 3.02
CA SER A 27 -0.20 -10.58 2.93
C SER A 27 -0.59 -9.99 4.27
N VAL A 28 0.33 -10.03 5.24
CA VAL A 28 0.23 -9.25 6.46
C VAL A 28 0.10 -7.80 5.98
N ALA A 29 -0.90 -7.10 6.51
CA ALA A 29 -1.14 -5.72 6.13
C ALA A 29 0.14 -4.89 6.39
N THR A 30 0.39 -3.91 5.54
CA THR A 30 1.65 -3.16 5.56
C THR A 30 1.46 -1.66 5.46
N SER A 31 2.48 -0.91 5.88
CA SER A 31 2.61 0.54 5.71
C SER A 31 3.78 0.95 4.82
N LYS A 32 4.42 0.01 4.11
CA LYS A 32 5.51 0.27 3.15
C LYS A 32 5.01 0.50 1.73
N CYS A 33 5.87 1.06 0.89
CA CYS A 33 5.61 1.19 -0.54
C CYS A 33 5.86 -0.14 -1.27
N TYR A 34 5.09 -0.39 -2.33
CA TYR A 34 5.14 -1.64 -3.10
C TYR A 34 5.20 -1.38 -4.61
N ASN A 35 5.67 -2.38 -5.34
CA ASN A 35 5.70 -2.40 -6.79
C ASN A 35 4.29 -2.39 -7.42
N ALA A 36 4.22 -2.32 -8.75
CA ALA A 36 2.98 -2.16 -9.51
C ALA A 36 1.90 -3.21 -9.14
N ASN A 37 2.31 -4.45 -8.89
CA ASN A 37 1.44 -5.60 -8.60
C ASN A 37 1.34 -5.94 -7.10
N GLY A 38 1.93 -5.11 -6.22
CA GLY A 38 1.86 -5.33 -4.78
C GLY A 38 2.62 -6.54 -4.25
N ASP A 39 3.53 -7.12 -5.04
CA ASP A 39 4.20 -8.40 -4.72
C ASP A 39 5.57 -8.24 -4.06
N ALA A 40 6.16 -7.05 -4.15
CA ALA A 40 7.46 -6.71 -3.57
C ALA A 40 7.48 -5.26 -3.06
N GLU A 41 8.20 -5.05 -1.95
CA GLU A 41 8.50 -3.72 -1.39
C GLU A 41 9.30 -2.88 -2.39
N ALA A 42 9.13 -1.56 -2.33
CA ALA A 42 9.87 -0.60 -3.15
C ALA A 42 10.07 0.70 -2.38
N ASP A 43 11.24 1.33 -2.48
CA ASP A 43 11.54 2.59 -1.77
C ASP A 43 10.60 3.73 -2.21
N TRP A 44 10.19 3.72 -3.47
CA TRP A 44 9.18 4.64 -3.97
C TRP A 44 8.43 4.05 -5.16
N ALA A 45 7.20 4.53 -5.35
CA ALA A 45 6.38 4.19 -6.50
C ALA A 45 5.59 5.42 -6.96
N VAL A 46 5.58 5.67 -8.26
CA VAL A 46 4.73 6.68 -8.90
C VAL A 46 3.68 5.95 -9.72
N VAL A 47 2.40 6.26 -9.50
CA VAL A 47 1.28 5.66 -10.22
C VAL A 47 0.51 6.76 -10.92
N TYR A 48 0.21 6.54 -12.20
CA TYR A 48 -0.66 7.39 -12.99
C TYR A 48 -1.80 6.58 -13.61
N LYS A 49 -3.03 7.00 -13.35
CA LYS A 49 -4.24 6.45 -13.94
C LYS A 49 -4.83 7.45 -14.91
N ALA A 50 -5.02 7.04 -16.16
CA ALA A 50 -5.65 7.88 -17.17
C ALA A 50 -7.17 8.07 -16.89
N PRO A 51 -7.80 9.10 -17.47
CA PRO A 51 -9.26 9.27 -17.40
C PRO A 51 -9.99 8.07 -18.02
N ALA A 52 -11.11 7.69 -17.41
CA ALA A 52 -11.95 6.56 -17.84
C ALA A 52 -11.22 5.19 -17.97
N GLN A 53 -10.05 5.06 -17.36
CA GLN A 53 -9.31 3.80 -17.26
C GLN A 53 -9.32 3.30 -15.83
N ASN A 54 -9.49 2.00 -15.67
CA ASN A 54 -9.36 1.32 -14.38
C ASN A 54 -7.90 0.91 -14.10
N ILE A 55 -7.12 0.67 -15.15
CA ILE A 55 -5.69 0.36 -15.08
C ILE A 55 -4.87 1.66 -15.25
N GLY A 56 -3.71 1.72 -14.61
CA GLY A 56 -2.74 2.78 -14.76
C GLY A 56 -1.37 2.28 -15.22
N LYS A 57 -0.42 3.20 -15.15
CA LYS A 57 1.00 2.96 -15.31
C LYS A 57 1.69 3.23 -13.98
N ALA A 58 2.65 2.39 -13.61
CA ALA A 58 3.50 2.60 -12.45
C ALA A 58 4.98 2.66 -12.83
N LEU A 59 5.69 3.61 -12.23
CA LEU A 59 7.14 3.70 -12.23
C LEU A 59 7.61 3.35 -10.82
N ILE A 60 8.46 2.34 -10.71
CA ILE A 60 8.91 1.78 -9.43
C ILE A 60 10.39 2.09 -9.24
N ALA A 61 10.83 2.26 -8.00
CA ALA A 61 12.25 2.38 -7.66
C ALA A 61 13.06 1.21 -8.23
N GLY A 62 14.23 1.50 -8.80
CA GLY A 62 15.13 0.48 -9.34
C GLY A 62 16.46 1.06 -9.83
N PRO A 63 17.50 0.19 -9.96
CA PRO A 63 18.88 0.61 -10.29
C PRO A 63 19.13 0.95 -11.77
N ALA A 64 18.16 0.70 -12.66
CA ALA A 64 18.25 0.91 -14.10
C ALA A 64 17.11 1.84 -14.58
N PRO A 65 17.12 2.36 -15.83
CA PRO A 65 15.99 3.11 -16.36
C PRO A 65 14.72 2.25 -16.28
N VAL A 66 13.86 2.55 -15.30
CA VAL A 66 12.66 1.75 -15.06
C VAL A 66 11.61 2.14 -16.09
N ALA A 67 11.21 1.17 -16.93
CA ALA A 67 10.09 1.37 -17.82
C ALA A 67 8.77 1.41 -17.03
N TRP A 68 7.83 2.24 -17.47
CA TRP A 68 6.49 2.27 -16.89
C TRP A 68 5.77 0.94 -17.11
N GLN A 69 5.35 0.31 -16.01
CA GLN A 69 4.66 -0.98 -16.00
C GLN A 69 3.14 -0.79 -15.92
N ASN A 70 2.36 -1.73 -16.43
CA ASN A 70 0.90 -1.73 -16.18
C ASN A 70 0.64 -2.05 -14.71
N THR A 71 -0.39 -1.45 -14.14
CA THR A 71 -0.91 -1.85 -12.82
C THR A 71 -2.05 -2.85 -12.95
N PRO A 72 -2.41 -3.54 -11.86
CA PRO A 72 -3.77 -4.06 -11.68
C PRO A 72 -4.83 -2.94 -11.71
N ASP A 73 -6.10 -3.32 -11.66
CA ASP A 73 -7.21 -2.35 -11.57
C ASP A 73 -7.10 -1.52 -10.28
N LEU A 74 -6.91 -0.21 -10.43
CA LEU A 74 -6.65 0.79 -9.38
C LEU A 74 -7.91 1.28 -8.66
N THR A 75 -9.10 0.79 -9.04
CA THR A 75 -10.39 1.27 -8.52
C THR A 75 -10.85 0.51 -7.27
N GLY A 76 -10.31 -0.70 -7.05
CA GLY A 76 -10.61 -1.58 -5.93
C GLY A 76 -9.35 -2.11 -5.23
N ALA A 77 -9.55 -2.97 -4.24
CA ALA A 77 -8.51 -3.56 -3.39
C ALA A 77 -7.72 -4.69 -4.10
N ASN A 78 -7.08 -4.39 -5.24
CA ASN A 78 -6.52 -5.40 -6.15
C ASN A 78 -4.99 -5.54 -6.08
N ASN A 79 -4.39 -5.48 -4.88
CA ASN A 79 -2.93 -5.61 -4.67
C ASN A 79 -2.12 -4.76 -5.66
N HIS A 80 -2.20 -3.44 -5.54
CA HIS A 80 -1.43 -2.53 -6.38
C HIS A 80 -0.69 -1.50 -5.52
N ALA A 81 0.30 -0.82 -6.11
CA ALA A 81 1.20 0.12 -5.42
C ALA A 81 0.50 1.19 -4.56
N VAL A 82 -0.72 1.64 -4.93
CA VAL A 82 -1.50 2.61 -4.11
C VAL A 82 -2.26 1.96 -2.95
N TYR A 83 -2.70 0.70 -3.10
CA TYR A 83 -3.55 0.01 -2.12
C TYR A 83 -2.72 -0.59 -0.99
N LYS A 84 -1.62 -1.25 -1.35
CA LYS A 84 -0.78 -1.99 -0.40
C LYS A 84 -0.34 -1.18 0.82
N PRO A 85 0.19 0.06 0.66
CA PRO A 85 0.62 0.84 1.83
C PRO A 85 -0.58 1.25 2.70
N LEU A 86 -1.78 1.36 2.10
CA LEU A 86 -2.99 1.81 2.76
C LEU A 86 -3.78 0.70 3.43
N GLU A 87 -3.37 -0.57 3.34
CA GLU A 87 -4.06 -1.71 3.96
C GLU A 87 -4.36 -1.43 5.44
N HIS A 88 -3.43 -0.78 6.12
CA HIS A 88 -3.50 -0.35 7.51
C HIS A 88 -4.43 0.84 7.82
N VAL A 89 -4.81 1.62 6.81
CA VAL A 89 -5.70 2.78 6.94
C VAL A 89 -7.15 2.41 6.60
N ILE A 90 -7.33 1.54 5.62
CA ILE A 90 -8.65 1.14 5.10
C ILE A 90 -9.24 -0.07 5.83
N ALA A 91 -8.40 -0.92 6.42
CA ALA A 91 -8.81 -2.05 7.26
C ALA A 91 -8.62 -1.71 8.73
N ALA A 92 -9.48 -2.27 9.59
CA ALA A 92 -9.38 -2.05 11.03
C ALA A 92 -8.15 -2.78 11.60
N ASN A 93 -7.13 -2.01 11.96
CA ASN A 93 -6.01 -2.48 12.76
C ASN A 93 -5.74 -1.45 13.87
N ARG A 94 -5.73 -1.93 15.11
CA ARG A 94 -5.74 -1.11 16.33
C ARG A 94 -4.41 -0.42 16.60
N ASP A 95 -3.33 -0.95 16.03
CA ASP A 95 -1.98 -0.49 16.33
C ASP A 95 -1.53 0.60 15.36
N ASN A 96 -2.16 0.70 14.18
CA ASN A 96 -1.74 1.64 13.15
C ASN A 96 -1.91 3.10 13.55
N LYS A 97 -0.93 3.91 13.15
CA LYS A 97 -0.98 5.36 13.27
C LYS A 97 -0.92 5.96 11.88
N PHE A 98 -1.86 6.85 11.56
CA PHE A 98 -1.86 7.56 10.29
C PHE A 98 -2.38 8.98 10.45
N ILE A 99 -1.94 9.84 9.54
CA ILE A 99 -2.39 11.22 9.38
C ILE A 99 -2.85 11.34 7.94
N ALA A 100 -4.14 11.64 7.73
CA ALA A 100 -4.70 11.88 6.41
C ALA A 100 -5.06 13.37 6.26
N TYR A 101 -4.67 13.96 5.15
CA TYR A 101 -5.03 15.32 4.78
C TYR A 101 -5.63 15.33 3.38
N ASN A 102 -6.73 16.03 3.20
CA ASN A 102 -7.40 16.15 1.91
C ASN A 102 -8.26 17.42 1.93
N ASN A 103 -8.25 18.21 0.85
CA ASN A 103 -9.15 19.36 0.73
C ASN A 103 -10.60 18.96 0.38
N ILE A 104 -10.82 17.71 0.01
CA ILE A 104 -12.14 17.08 -0.14
C ILE A 104 -12.10 15.75 0.64
N PRO A 105 -12.10 15.81 2.00
CA PRO A 105 -12.09 14.61 2.83
C PRO A 105 -13.38 13.80 2.66
N PRO A 106 -13.33 12.47 2.84
CA PRO A 106 -14.53 11.64 2.84
C PRO A 106 -15.47 12.03 3.99
N ASP A 107 -16.78 11.98 3.74
CA ASP A 107 -17.84 12.10 4.75
C ASP A 107 -17.85 13.40 5.60
N VAL A 108 -16.98 14.37 5.31
CA VAL A 108 -16.95 15.69 5.95
C VAL A 108 -17.40 16.76 4.96
N PRO A 109 -18.54 17.46 5.21
CA PRO A 109 -19.07 18.44 4.28
C PRO A 109 -18.14 19.66 4.10
N LYS A 110 -17.69 19.88 2.85
CA LYS A 110 -17.07 21.11 2.30
C LYS A 110 -16.24 21.94 3.29
N VAL A 111 -15.03 21.47 3.59
CA VAL A 111 -13.94 22.31 4.11
C VAL A 111 -13.55 23.35 3.04
N LYS A 112 -13.74 24.65 3.33
CA LYS A 112 -13.36 25.75 2.42
C LYS A 112 -11.87 26.05 2.54
N THR A 113 -11.02 25.30 1.85
CA THR A 113 -9.57 25.58 1.78
C THR A 113 -9.15 26.02 0.38
N LYS A 114 -8.17 26.92 0.27
CA LYS A 114 -7.55 27.26 -1.03
C LYS A 114 -6.57 26.17 -1.52
N SER A 115 -6.05 25.36 -0.58
CA SER A 115 -5.13 24.26 -0.88
C SER A 115 -5.82 23.11 -1.62
N ASN A 116 -5.09 22.45 -2.51
CA ASN A 116 -5.49 21.22 -3.20
C ASN A 116 -4.69 19.99 -2.75
N SER A 117 -3.82 20.15 -1.75
CA SER A 117 -2.92 19.09 -1.25
C SER A 117 -3.71 17.93 -0.64
N LYS A 118 -3.31 16.71 -0.96
CA LYS A 118 -3.89 15.48 -0.41
C LYS A 118 -2.81 14.44 -0.19
N GLY A 119 -2.98 13.63 0.85
CA GLY A 119 -2.04 12.56 1.15
C GLY A 119 -2.32 11.89 2.48
N VAL A 120 -1.53 10.85 2.73
CA VAL A 120 -1.63 9.98 3.88
C VAL A 120 -0.21 9.66 4.33
N LEU A 121 0.12 10.01 5.56
CA LEU A 121 1.31 9.54 6.25
C LEU A 121 0.88 8.39 7.17
N MET A 122 1.56 7.26 7.13
CA MET A 122 1.18 6.08 7.92
C MET A 122 2.41 5.36 8.46
N MET A 123 2.26 4.77 9.65
CA MET A 123 3.25 3.89 10.24
C MET A 123 2.60 2.73 10.98
N ASN A 124 3.29 1.58 10.98
CA ASN A 124 3.01 0.48 11.88
C ASN A 124 4.00 0.54 13.07
N PRO A 125 3.55 0.85 14.29
CA PRO A 125 4.45 0.95 15.45
C PRO A 125 4.94 -0.41 15.95
N GLY A 126 4.33 -1.52 15.52
CA GLY A 126 4.73 -2.87 15.91
C GLY A 126 5.96 -3.39 15.17
N VAL A 127 6.37 -2.74 14.09
CA VAL A 127 7.50 -3.12 13.25
C VAL A 127 8.41 -1.92 13.08
N GLN A 128 9.70 -2.12 13.33
CA GLN A 128 10.69 -1.08 13.10
C GLN A 128 10.79 -0.78 11.61
N ASP A 129 10.87 0.49 11.26
CA ASP A 129 11.06 0.92 9.87
C ASP A 129 9.90 0.49 8.94
N GLU A 130 8.67 0.72 9.41
CA GLU A 130 7.47 0.45 8.62
C GLU A 130 6.59 1.69 8.55
N ALA A 131 6.96 2.62 7.66
CA ALA A 131 6.21 3.85 7.42
C ALA A 131 6.29 4.26 5.95
N SER A 132 5.21 4.90 5.46
CA SER A 132 5.23 5.51 4.15
C SER A 132 4.41 6.79 4.11
N TRP A 133 4.70 7.60 3.11
CA TRP A 133 3.92 8.78 2.78
C TRP A 133 3.42 8.70 1.35
N ILE A 134 2.10 8.67 1.21
CA ILE A 134 1.42 8.80 -0.08
C ILE A 134 0.95 10.23 -0.29
N VAL A 135 1.33 10.83 -1.42
CA VAL A 135 0.71 12.05 -1.95
C VAL A 135 -0.17 11.67 -3.13
N HIS A 136 -1.41 12.15 -3.17
CA HIS A 136 -2.35 11.76 -4.23
C HIS A 136 -3.25 12.90 -4.72
N THR A 137 -3.94 12.67 -5.84
CA THR A 137 -4.94 13.61 -6.39
C THR A 137 -6.39 13.15 -6.22
N ILE A 138 -6.62 11.99 -5.58
CA ILE A 138 -7.94 11.37 -5.42
C ILE A 138 -8.81 12.15 -4.38
N PRO A 139 -9.96 12.72 -4.76
CA PRO A 139 -10.90 13.34 -3.83
C PRO A 139 -11.71 12.29 -3.05
N GLY A 140 -12.17 12.62 -1.84
CA GLY A 140 -12.97 11.72 -1.01
C GLY A 140 -12.21 10.48 -0.54
N PHE A 141 -10.88 10.57 -0.44
CA PHE A 141 -9.97 9.44 -0.22
C PHE A 141 -8.88 9.80 0.81
N PRO A 142 -8.35 8.83 1.58
CA PRO A 142 -8.86 7.47 1.75
C PRO A 142 -10.12 7.46 2.62
N LYS A 143 -11.09 6.60 2.29
CA LYS A 143 -12.22 6.35 3.18
C LYS A 143 -11.78 5.35 4.26
N ALA A 144 -11.30 5.86 5.39
CA ALA A 144 -10.80 5.02 6.48
C ALA A 144 -11.87 4.01 6.93
N LEU A 145 -11.43 2.80 7.30
CA LEU A 145 -12.26 1.73 7.87
C LEU A 145 -13.48 1.26 7.03
N THR A 146 -13.60 1.70 5.78
CA THR A 146 -14.77 1.43 4.92
C THR A 146 -14.37 0.90 3.54
N GLY A 147 -13.10 0.52 3.39
CA GLY A 147 -12.54 -0.10 2.19
C GLY A 147 -11.89 0.89 1.23
N TYR A 148 -11.12 0.33 0.29
CA TYR A 148 -10.47 1.08 -0.77
C TYR A 148 -11.42 1.25 -1.95
N LYS A 149 -11.70 2.51 -2.31
CA LYS A 149 -12.44 2.84 -3.52
C LYS A 149 -11.86 4.10 -4.13
N SER A 150 -11.35 3.98 -5.35
CA SER A 150 -10.86 5.10 -6.14
C SER A 150 -11.86 5.47 -7.25
N GLN A 151 -11.62 6.61 -7.91
CA GLN A 151 -12.46 7.13 -8.98
C GLN A 151 -12.19 6.43 -10.32
N THR A 152 -13.25 6.22 -11.12
CA THR A 152 -13.15 5.58 -12.45
C THR A 152 -13.01 6.59 -13.59
N LYS A 153 -13.73 7.71 -13.51
CA LYS A 153 -13.86 8.68 -14.63
C LYS A 153 -12.67 9.63 -14.75
N GLU A 154 -12.18 10.14 -13.64
CA GLU A 154 -11.16 11.19 -13.61
C GLU A 154 -9.73 10.59 -13.59
N PRO A 155 -8.71 11.32 -14.07
CA PRO A 155 -7.33 10.92 -13.92
C PRO A 155 -6.93 10.94 -12.45
N ALA A 156 -5.98 10.09 -12.06
CA ALA A 156 -5.44 10.08 -10.71
C ALA A 156 -3.93 9.86 -10.74
N MET A 157 -3.23 10.53 -9.83
CA MET A 157 -1.82 10.29 -9.57
C MET A 157 -1.63 10.01 -8.10
N ALA A 158 -0.73 9.07 -7.79
CA ALA A 158 -0.26 8.81 -6.45
C ALA A 158 1.26 8.62 -6.49
N VAL A 159 1.95 9.19 -5.50
CA VAL A 159 3.37 8.94 -5.25
C VAL A 159 3.47 8.37 -3.85
N CYS A 160 4.08 7.20 -3.73
CA CYS A 160 4.40 6.55 -2.46
C CYS A 160 5.90 6.69 -2.22
N ILE A 161 6.28 7.12 -1.03
CA ILE A 161 7.68 7.19 -0.57
C ILE A 161 7.79 6.40 0.73
N ASP A 162 8.73 5.48 0.76
CA ASP A 162 9.14 4.68 1.90
C ASP A 162 10.60 5.01 2.19
N ASP A 163 10.88 5.42 3.42
CA ASP A 163 12.21 5.77 3.87
C ASP A 163 12.28 5.61 5.39
N ALA A 164 13.36 5.02 5.88
CA ALA A 164 13.53 4.75 7.31
C ALA A 164 13.53 6.00 8.20
N THR A 165 13.88 7.15 7.64
CA THR A 165 13.77 8.42 8.34
C THR A 165 12.32 8.86 8.51
N ILE A 166 11.40 8.49 7.61
CA ILE A 166 9.96 8.79 7.78
C ILE A 166 9.44 8.13 9.06
N PHE A 167 9.80 6.87 9.30
CA PHE A 167 9.44 6.16 10.53
C PHE A 167 9.98 6.89 11.78
N GLY A 168 11.27 7.24 11.78
CA GLY A 168 11.90 7.96 12.90
C GLY A 168 11.33 9.37 13.13
N HIS A 169 10.80 10.00 12.08
CA HIS A 169 10.26 11.35 12.11
C HIS A 169 8.73 11.41 12.25
N PHE A 170 8.00 10.30 12.20
CA PHE A 170 6.53 10.29 12.12
C PHE A 170 5.88 11.16 13.21
N ASN A 171 6.25 10.95 14.48
CA ASN A 171 5.70 11.73 15.59
C ASN A 171 6.04 13.23 15.48
N ARG A 172 7.25 13.55 15.02
CA ARG A 172 7.70 14.94 14.84
C ARG A 172 6.98 15.60 13.67
N ILE A 173 6.73 14.87 12.57
CA ILE A 173 5.93 15.36 11.45
C ILE A 173 4.51 15.63 11.92
N GLY A 174 3.89 14.68 12.64
CA GLY A 174 2.55 14.83 13.19
C GLY A 174 2.41 16.05 14.09
N GLN A 175 3.34 16.22 15.04
CA GLN A 175 3.36 17.40 15.91
C GLN A 175 3.48 18.71 15.12
N ASN A 176 4.31 18.77 14.07
CA ASN A 176 4.43 20.01 13.28
C ASN A 176 3.19 20.26 12.42
N VAL A 177 2.53 19.21 11.90
CA VAL A 177 1.27 19.35 11.18
C VAL A 177 0.16 19.86 12.09
N GLU A 178 0.08 19.35 13.33
CA GLU A 178 -0.90 19.78 14.33
C GLU A 178 -0.61 21.18 14.87
N ASN A 179 0.65 21.52 15.15
CA ASN A 179 1.03 22.84 15.67
C ASN A 179 0.91 23.98 14.64
N CYS A 180 0.65 23.65 13.37
CA CYS A 180 0.34 24.63 12.32
C CYS A 180 -1.18 24.86 12.13
N ALA A 181 -2.04 24.18 12.89
CA ALA A 181 -3.49 24.34 12.90
C ALA A 181 -3.94 25.31 14.02
#